data_AF-W2RN56-F1
#
_entry.id   AF-W2RN56-F1
#
_cell.length_a   1.000
_cell.length_b   1.000
_cell.length_c   1.000
_cell.angle_alpha   90.00
_cell.angle_beta   90.00
_cell.angle_gamma   90.00
#
_symmetry.space_group_name_H-M   'P 1'
#
loop_
_entity.id
_entity.type
_entity.pdbx_description
1 polymer ?
#
loop_
_entity_poly.entity_id
_entity_poly.type
_entity_poly.pdbx_seq_one_letter_code
_entity_poly.pdbx_strand_id
1 'polypeptide(L)'
;MLEALGLWSLLITLLLTVAAASPLRQTEPISPSKPYLVTRSPVSAAAFQDDWPTNVVMVGGAETYGMWVPQDGDWHDTSDFSCLDVPAYNIVNCAAVTIDNIGVVSGYGPCTLKGSTGWQATLSGASGSGYTTVGPPQTIVQVQCAADD
;
A
#
# COMPACT_ATOMS: atom_id res chain seq x y z
N MET A 1 -26.78 35.04 -70.24
CA MET A 1 -25.61 34.54 -71.00
C MET A 1 -24.70 33.90 -69.98
N LEU A 2 -24.89 32.63 -69.65
CA LEU A 2 -24.62 31.43 -70.45
C LEU A 2 -23.12 31.29 -70.75
N GLU A 3 -22.54 30.24 -70.14
CA GLU A 3 -21.35 29.46 -70.55
C GLU A 3 -19.94 29.90 -70.11
N ALA A 4 -19.45 29.21 -69.08
CA ALA A 4 -18.15 28.51 -69.09
C ALA A 4 -18.23 27.38 -68.06
N LEU A 5 -18.64 26.16 -68.44
CA LEU A 5 -17.71 25.08 -68.82
C LEU A 5 -16.66 24.90 -67.71
N GLY A 6 -16.89 24.11 -66.68
CA GLY A 6 -17.06 22.66 -66.79
C GLY A 6 -15.69 22.03 -66.99
N LEU A 7 -14.91 21.83 -65.91
CA LEU A 7 -13.71 20.94 -65.88
C LEU A 7 -12.99 20.89 -64.51
N TRP A 8 -13.69 20.95 -63.37
CA TRP A 8 -13.06 20.64 -62.07
C TRP A 8 -13.91 19.67 -61.24
N SER A 9 -14.62 18.77 -61.93
CA SER A 9 -15.13 17.52 -61.36
C SER A 9 -14.07 16.45 -61.56
N LEU A 10 -13.11 16.31 -60.64
CA LEU A 10 -12.34 15.08 -60.37
C LEU A 10 -11.26 15.44 -59.33
N LEU A 11 -11.07 14.58 -58.32
CA LEU A 11 -10.19 14.73 -57.12
C LEU A 11 -10.83 15.62 -56.04
N ILE A 12 -11.32 15.16 -54.89
CA ILE A 12 -10.80 14.16 -53.95
C ILE A 12 -11.99 13.53 -53.20
N THR A 13 -12.47 12.38 -53.66
CA THR A 13 -13.11 11.39 -52.80
C THR A 13 -12.03 10.42 -52.39
N LEU A 14 -11.29 10.73 -51.31
CA LEU A 14 -10.23 9.86 -50.82
C LEU A 14 -10.23 9.85 -49.29
N LEU A 15 -10.58 8.67 -48.76
CA LEU A 15 -10.17 8.11 -47.46
C LEU A 15 -11.00 8.51 -46.23
N LEU A 16 -12.24 8.03 -46.16
CA LEU A 16 -12.75 7.50 -44.88
C LEU A 16 -12.14 6.12 -44.64
N THR A 17 -10.93 6.08 -44.07
CA THR A 17 -10.43 4.85 -43.44
C THR A 17 -11.00 4.78 -42.04
N VAL A 18 -12.09 4.04 -41.88
CA VAL A 18 -12.54 3.56 -40.58
C VAL A 18 -11.48 2.59 -40.08
N ALA A 19 -10.61 3.04 -39.18
CA ALA A 19 -9.70 2.15 -38.47
C ALA A 19 -10.53 1.23 -37.58
N ALA A 20 -10.85 0.04 -38.09
CA ALA A 20 -11.43 -1.02 -37.28
C ALA A 20 -10.38 -1.47 -36.26
N ALA A 21 -10.48 -0.95 -35.03
CA ALA A 21 -9.72 -1.44 -33.90
C ALA A 21 -10.07 -2.92 -33.71
N SER A 22 -9.16 -3.80 -34.08
CA SER A 22 -9.30 -5.22 -33.76
C SER A 22 -9.20 -5.37 -32.24
N PRO A 23 -10.15 -6.02 -31.55
CA PRO A 23 -10.00 -6.28 -30.13
C PRO A 23 -8.76 -7.16 -29.95
N LEU A 24 -7.83 -6.70 -29.11
CA LEU A 24 -6.72 -7.53 -28.67
C LEU A 24 -7.30 -8.79 -28.05
N ARG A 25 -7.08 -9.94 -28.69
CA ARG A 25 -7.32 -11.24 -28.06
C ARG A 25 -6.43 -11.30 -26.83
N GLN A 26 -7.04 -11.17 -25.65
CA GLN A 26 -6.42 -11.47 -24.38
C GLN A 26 -6.05 -12.95 -24.40
N THR A 27 -4.81 -13.22 -24.81
CA THR A 27 -4.24 -14.55 -24.85
C THR A 27 -3.53 -14.71 -23.51
N GLU A 28 -3.97 -15.73 -22.77
CA GLU A 28 -3.52 -16.15 -21.44
C GLU A 28 -3.96 -15.29 -20.24
N PRO A 29 -4.71 -15.88 -19.29
CA PRO A 29 -4.62 -15.44 -17.91
C PRO A 29 -3.16 -15.61 -17.49
N ILE A 30 -2.52 -14.53 -17.04
CA ILE A 30 -1.28 -14.62 -16.27
C ILE A 30 -1.68 -15.25 -14.94
N SER A 31 -1.84 -16.57 -14.93
CA SER A 31 -1.88 -17.35 -13.71
C SER A 31 -0.41 -17.54 -13.33
N PRO A 32 0.12 -16.84 -12.30
CA PRO A 32 1.47 -17.11 -11.87
C PRO A 32 1.53 -18.57 -11.42
N SER A 33 2.24 -19.41 -12.18
CA SER A 33 2.45 -20.84 -11.92
C SER A 33 3.29 -21.13 -10.67
N LYS A 34 3.53 -20.11 -9.85
CA LYS A 34 4.09 -20.21 -8.50
C LYS A 34 3.33 -19.21 -7.64
N PRO A 35 2.90 -19.58 -6.42
CA PRO A 35 2.61 -18.56 -5.44
C PRO A 35 3.91 -17.77 -5.25
N TYR A 36 3.99 -16.57 -5.83
CA TYR A 36 4.95 -15.54 -5.44
C TYR A 36 4.54 -14.99 -4.06
N LEU A 37 4.27 -15.90 -3.12
CA LEU A 37 4.39 -15.58 -1.71
C LEU A 37 5.90 -15.53 -1.48
N VAL A 38 6.50 -14.41 -1.89
CA VAL A 38 7.81 -14.04 -1.40
C VAL A 38 7.63 -13.97 0.09
N THR A 39 8.18 -14.95 0.81
CA THR A 39 8.25 -14.89 2.27
C THR A 39 9.00 -13.60 2.57
N ARG A 40 8.24 -12.58 2.99
CA ARG A 40 8.83 -11.30 3.37
C ARG A 40 9.80 -11.57 4.50
N SER A 41 10.97 -10.93 4.45
CA SER A 41 11.95 -11.05 5.53
C SER A 41 11.28 -10.79 6.88
N PRO A 42 11.79 -11.41 7.96
CA PRO A 42 11.33 -11.13 9.32
C PRO A 42 11.15 -9.63 9.55
N VAL A 43 10.01 -9.23 10.10
CA VAL A 43 9.79 -7.84 10.50
C VAL A 43 10.82 -7.49 11.56
N SER A 44 11.59 -6.42 11.32
CA SER A 44 12.63 -5.93 12.22
C SER A 44 12.70 -4.41 12.18
N ALA A 45 13.18 -3.81 13.26
CA ALA A 45 13.36 -2.36 13.35
C ALA A 45 14.64 -1.86 12.63
N ALA A 46 15.40 -2.73 11.96
CA ALA A 46 16.72 -2.40 11.41
C ALA A 46 16.71 -1.25 10.39
N ALA A 47 15.58 -1.02 9.72
CA ALA A 47 15.44 0.10 8.77
C ALA A 47 15.37 1.48 9.44
N PHE A 48 15.16 1.55 10.76
CA PHE A 48 14.97 2.78 11.53
C PHE A 48 16.21 3.22 12.32
N GLN A 49 17.36 2.59 12.06
CA GLN A 49 18.72 3.05 12.43
C GLN A 49 18.98 3.28 13.93
N ASP A 50 18.29 2.59 14.85
CA ASP A 50 18.31 2.79 16.32
C ASP A 50 17.95 4.22 16.80
N ASP A 51 18.02 5.22 15.93
CA ASP A 51 17.70 6.63 16.17
C ASP A 51 16.19 6.87 16.35
N TRP A 52 15.36 5.91 15.92
CA TRP A 52 13.89 5.99 16.07
C TRP A 52 13.34 4.76 16.80
N PRO A 53 12.79 4.92 18.02
CA PRO A 53 12.19 3.81 18.75
C PRO A 53 11.01 3.25 17.94
N THR A 54 11.04 1.94 17.69
CA THR A 54 10.05 1.28 16.83
C THR A 54 9.66 -0.06 17.44
N ASN A 55 8.37 -0.27 17.64
CA ASN A 55 7.81 -1.59 17.91
C ASN A 55 6.77 -2.06 16.90
N VAL A 56 6.11 -1.12 16.21
CA VAL A 56 5.18 -1.42 15.14
C VAL A 56 5.73 -0.87 13.83
N VAL A 57 5.74 -1.73 12.80
CA VAL A 57 6.16 -1.39 11.46
C VAL A 57 4.96 -1.51 10.53
N MET A 58 4.67 -0.46 9.79
CA MET A 58 3.57 -0.39 8.82
C MET A 58 4.14 -0.17 7.42
N VAL A 59 3.49 -0.69 6.40
CA VAL A 59 3.86 -0.48 5.00
C VAL A 59 2.67 0.13 4.28
N GLY A 60 2.91 1.25 3.60
CA GLY A 60 1.92 1.94 2.77
C GLY A 60 2.56 2.32 1.44
N GLY A 61 2.07 1.73 0.35
CA GLY A 61 2.66 1.92 -0.97
C GLY A 61 4.11 1.42 -1.03
N ALA A 62 5.04 2.34 -1.31
CA ALA A 62 6.48 2.05 -1.42
C ALA A 62 7.27 2.35 -0.12
N GLU A 63 6.62 2.95 0.87
CA GLU A 63 7.26 3.45 2.08
C GLU A 63 6.99 2.52 3.28
N THR A 64 7.91 2.54 4.24
CA THR A 64 7.76 1.84 5.52
C THR A 64 7.73 2.86 6.66
N TYR A 65 6.81 2.67 7.59
CA TYR A 65 6.55 3.59 8.69
C TYR A 65 6.82 2.89 10.02
N GLY A 66 7.71 3.47 10.83
CA GLY A 66 8.05 2.97 12.16
C GLY A 66 7.39 3.83 13.23
N MET A 67 6.67 3.20 14.16
CA MET A 67 6.13 3.87 15.33
C MET A 67 6.44 3.12 16.62
N TRP A 68 6.49 3.88 17.69
CA TRP A 68 6.52 3.37 19.05
C TRP A 68 5.15 3.51 19.70
N VAL A 69 4.59 2.39 20.15
CA VAL A 69 3.34 2.31 20.91
C VAL A 69 3.65 1.93 22.36
N PRO A 70 3.11 2.63 23.37
CA PRO A 70 3.22 2.21 24.76
C PRO A 70 2.71 0.77 24.98
N GLN A 71 3.41 0.02 25.82
CA GLN A 71 3.05 -1.36 26.19
C GLN A 71 2.24 -1.42 27.50
N ASP A 72 1.38 -0.43 27.71
CA ASP A 72 0.55 -0.29 28.91
C ASP A 72 -0.75 -1.10 28.85
N GLY A 73 -1.04 -1.73 27.71
CA GLY A 73 -2.28 -2.46 27.49
C GLY A 73 -3.48 -1.55 27.27
N ASP A 74 -3.30 -0.24 27.09
CA ASP A 74 -4.38 0.70 26.81
C ASP A 74 -4.54 0.94 25.30
N TRP A 75 -5.75 1.38 24.91
CA TRP A 75 -6.01 1.80 23.53
C TRP A 75 -5.53 3.25 23.33
N HIS A 76 -4.71 3.43 22.32
CA HIS A 76 -4.20 4.73 21.89
C HIS A 76 -4.71 5.08 20.50
N ASP A 77 -5.02 6.36 20.28
CA ASP A 77 -5.32 6.87 18.93
C ASP A 77 -3.99 7.04 18.18
N THR A 78 -3.93 6.51 16.96
CA THR A 78 -2.70 6.61 16.14
C THR A 78 -2.44 8.05 15.67
N SER A 79 -3.43 8.95 15.74
CA SER A 79 -3.24 10.37 15.44
C SER A 79 -2.41 11.10 16.50
N ASP A 80 -2.24 10.52 17.68
CA ASP A 80 -1.34 11.04 18.73
C ASP A 80 0.12 10.62 18.50
N PHE A 81 0.38 9.73 17.53
CA PHE A 81 1.71 9.21 17.24
C PHE A 81 2.34 9.81 15.99
N SER A 82 3.66 9.98 16.08
CA SER A 82 4.52 10.28 14.94
C SER A 82 5.15 9.00 14.40
N CYS A 83 5.22 8.91 13.08
CA CYS A 83 5.81 7.81 12.33
C CYS A 83 7.04 8.33 11.59
N LEU A 84 8.15 7.59 11.65
CA LEU A 84 9.27 7.81 10.73
C LEU A 84 9.00 7.03 9.44
N ASP A 85 8.97 7.74 8.33
CA ASP A 85 8.86 7.23 6.97
C ASP A 85 10.27 6.94 6.41
N VAL A 86 10.50 5.72 5.91
CA VAL A 86 11.74 5.31 5.22
C VAL A 86 11.43 4.66 3.86
N PRO A 87 12.28 4.91 2.83
CA PRO A 87 13.57 5.61 2.87
C PRO A 87 13.51 7.14 2.78
N ALA A 88 12.33 7.78 2.79
CA ALA A 88 12.24 9.24 2.69
C ALA A 88 12.85 10.00 3.90
N TYR A 89 13.00 9.35 5.06
CA TYR A 89 13.45 9.93 6.32
C TYR A 89 12.63 11.16 6.73
N ASN A 90 11.30 11.02 6.74
CA ASN A 90 10.38 12.10 7.12
C ASN A 90 9.55 11.71 8.36
N ILE A 91 9.15 12.70 9.16
CA ILE A 91 8.23 12.49 10.28
C ILE A 91 6.81 12.85 9.82
N VAL A 92 5.90 11.89 9.93
CA VAL A 92 4.49 12.05 9.55
C VAL A 92 3.58 11.66 10.71
N ASN A 93 2.33 12.10 10.66
CA ASN A 93 1.30 11.58 11.58
C ASN A 93 0.93 10.15 11.17
N CYS A 94 0.93 9.20 12.11
CA CYS A 94 0.67 7.79 11.81
C CYS A 94 -0.78 7.51 11.33
N ALA A 95 -1.75 8.35 11.68
CA ALA A 95 -3.13 8.22 11.19
C ALA A 95 -3.35 8.83 9.79
N ALA A 96 -2.37 9.56 9.25
CA ALA A 96 -2.48 10.20 7.94
C ALA A 96 -2.08 9.29 6.75
N VAL A 97 -1.55 8.10 7.04
CA VAL A 97 -1.02 7.19 6.03
C VAL A 97 -1.96 6.02 5.77
N THR A 98 -2.11 5.67 4.49
CA THR A 98 -2.85 4.47 4.07
C THR A 98 -1.94 3.26 4.17
N ILE A 99 -2.36 2.25 4.93
CA ILE A 99 -1.56 1.08 5.25
C ILE A 99 -2.10 -0.15 4.54
N ASP A 100 -1.19 -0.89 3.90
CA ASP A 100 -1.45 -2.14 3.21
C ASP A 100 -1.04 -3.36 4.07
N ASN A 101 -0.03 -3.20 4.93
CA ASN A 101 0.53 -4.29 5.73
C ASN A 101 1.12 -3.80 7.05
N ILE A 102 1.06 -4.62 8.10
CA ILE A 102 1.55 -4.28 9.45
C ILE A 102 2.29 -5.45 10.08
N GLY A 103 3.36 -5.16 10.81
CA GLY A 103 4.08 -6.11 11.65
C GLY A 103 4.46 -5.51 13.00
N VAL A 104 4.76 -6.39 13.95
CA VAL A 104 5.32 -6.04 15.27
C VAL A 104 6.72 -6.65 15.37
N VAL A 105 7.66 -5.92 15.95
CA VAL A 105 9.05 -6.39 16.15
C VAL A 105 9.19 -7.10 17.51
N SER A 106 10.19 -7.98 17.63
CA SER A 106 10.36 -8.84 18.82
C SER A 106 10.38 -8.08 20.15
N GLY A 107 9.68 -8.60 21.16
CA GLY A 107 9.76 -8.12 22.54
C GLY A 107 8.88 -6.90 22.84
N TYR A 108 8.04 -6.52 21.87
CA TYR A 108 7.22 -5.32 21.97
C TYR A 108 5.73 -5.52 21.62
N GLY A 109 5.21 -6.75 21.80
CA GLY A 109 3.80 -7.09 21.57
C GLY A 109 3.23 -7.99 22.68
N PRO A 110 2.06 -8.62 22.46
CA PRO A 110 1.24 -8.53 21.25
C PRO A 110 0.60 -7.16 21.08
N CYS A 111 0.32 -6.77 19.83
CA CYS A 111 -0.40 -5.54 19.52
C CYS A 111 -1.70 -5.83 18.76
N THR A 112 -2.80 -5.23 19.20
CA THR A 112 -4.08 -5.22 18.49
C THR A 112 -4.27 -3.87 17.82
N LEU A 113 -4.61 -3.88 16.53
CA LEU A 113 -4.79 -2.68 15.72
C LEU A 113 -6.18 -2.64 15.11
N LYS A 114 -6.74 -1.44 14.96
CA LYS A 114 -8.02 -1.19 14.28
C LYS A 114 -7.82 -0.22 13.13
N GLY A 115 -8.36 -0.58 11.97
CA GLY A 115 -8.41 0.28 10.79
C GLY A 115 -9.73 1.04 10.66
N SER A 116 -9.71 2.13 9.90
CA SER A 116 -10.85 3.03 9.68
C SER A 116 -12.05 2.38 8.97
N THR A 117 -11.85 1.26 8.28
CA THR A 117 -12.93 0.47 7.64
C THR A 117 -13.39 -0.69 8.50
N GLY A 118 -13.00 -0.75 9.78
CA GLY A 118 -13.36 -1.82 10.71
C GLY A 118 -12.47 -3.07 10.64
N TRP A 119 -11.35 -3.02 9.91
CA TRP A 119 -10.35 -4.10 9.98
C TRP A 119 -9.76 -4.16 11.39
N GLN A 120 -9.56 -5.36 11.93
CA GLN A 120 -8.92 -5.55 13.22
C GLN A 120 -8.08 -6.82 13.20
N ALA A 121 -6.86 -6.75 13.76
CA ALA A 121 -6.02 -7.91 13.95
C ALA A 121 -5.15 -7.78 15.20
N THR A 122 -4.80 -8.91 15.79
CA THR A 122 -3.81 -9.03 16.87
C THR A 122 -2.55 -9.68 16.32
N LEU A 123 -1.41 -9.04 16.53
CA LEU A 123 -0.09 -9.43 16.05
C LEU A 123 0.75 -9.90 17.23
N SER A 124 1.36 -11.08 17.12
CA SER A 124 1.90 -11.85 18.24
C SER A 124 3.27 -11.39 18.80
N GLY A 125 3.68 -10.13 18.59
CA GLY A 125 4.91 -9.58 19.19
C GLY A 125 6.26 -10.20 18.79
N ALA A 126 6.28 -11.33 18.10
CA ALA A 126 7.49 -12.09 17.79
C ALA A 126 8.14 -11.66 16.47
N SER A 127 9.46 -11.39 16.49
CA SER A 127 10.21 -11.21 15.23
C SER A 127 10.13 -12.47 14.38
N GLY A 128 9.90 -12.29 13.08
CA GLY A 128 9.77 -13.42 12.14
C GLY A 128 8.34 -13.82 11.83
N SER A 129 7.33 -13.29 12.54
CA SER A 129 5.91 -13.48 12.19
C SER A 129 5.49 -12.80 10.89
N GLY A 130 6.38 -12.04 10.25
CA GLY A 130 6.13 -11.38 8.98
C GLY A 130 5.10 -10.25 9.10
N TYR A 131 4.63 -9.80 7.95
CA TYR A 131 3.59 -8.78 7.86
C TYR A 131 2.21 -9.44 7.77
N THR A 132 1.22 -8.84 8.42
CA THR A 132 -0.19 -9.12 8.22
C THR A 132 -0.78 -8.09 7.26
N THR A 133 -1.51 -8.55 6.25
CA THR A 133 -2.16 -7.69 5.26
C THR A 133 -3.39 -7.00 5.84
N VAL A 134 -3.50 -5.71 5.58
CA VAL A 134 -4.64 -4.85 5.91
C VAL A 134 -5.53 -4.75 4.68
N GLY A 135 -6.73 -5.31 4.76
CA GLY A 135 -7.65 -5.40 3.63
C GLY A 135 -9.01 -4.79 3.96
N PRO A 136 -9.52 -3.84 3.15
CA PRO A 136 -8.81 -3.05 2.12
C PRO A 136 -7.71 -2.15 2.73
N PRO A 137 -6.76 -1.62 1.93
CA PRO A 137 -5.81 -0.62 2.42
C PRO A 137 -6.53 0.57 3.07
N GLN A 138 -6.10 0.92 4.27
CA GLN A 138 -6.80 1.90 5.08
C GLN A 138 -5.89 2.52 6.13
N THR A 139 -6.33 3.61 6.73
CA THR A 139 -5.65 4.20 7.88
C THR A 139 -5.87 3.33 9.11
N ILE A 140 -4.83 3.17 9.92
CA ILE A 140 -4.96 2.62 11.27
C ILE A 140 -5.35 3.75 12.18
N VAL A 141 -6.38 3.55 13.00
CA VAL A 141 -6.99 4.58 13.85
C VAL A 141 -6.75 4.33 15.33
N GLN A 142 -6.58 3.07 15.72
CA GLN A 142 -6.28 2.73 17.10
C GLN A 142 -5.30 1.57 17.18
N VAL A 143 -4.49 1.58 18.23
CA VAL A 143 -3.55 0.51 18.54
C VAL A 143 -3.48 0.31 20.05
N GLN A 144 -3.28 -0.93 20.45
CA GLN A 144 -3.10 -1.34 21.84
C GLN A 144 -1.99 -2.39 21.85
N CYS A 145 -0.93 -2.17 22.61
CA CYS A 145 0.14 -3.15 22.81
C CYS A 145 0.23 -3.49 24.31
N ALA A 146 0.46 -4.76 24.61
CA ALA A 146 0.76 -5.21 25.97
C ALA A 146 2.25 -5.55 26.09
N ALA A 147 2.75 -5.65 27.32
CA ALA A 147 4.00 -6.33 27.57
C ALA A 147 3.77 -7.85 27.37
N ASP A 148 4.65 -8.50 26.61
CA ASP A 148 4.76 -9.96 26.57
C ASP A 148 5.36 -10.39 27.92
N ASP A 149 4.55 -10.99 28.81
CA ASP A 149 4.99 -11.57 30.09
C ASP A 149 5.91 -12.80 29.90
#